data_AF-V9FUL3-F1
#
_entry.id   AF-V9FUL3-F1
#
_cell.length_a   1.000
_cell.length_b   1.000
_cell.length_c   1.000
_cell.angle_alpha   90.00
_cell.angle_beta   90.00
_cell.angle_gamma   90.00
#
_symmetry.space_group_name_H-M   'P 1'
#
loop_
_entity.id
_entity.type
_entity.pdbx_description
1 polymer ?
#
loop_
_entity_poly.entity_id
_entity_poly.type
_entity_poly.pdbx_seq_one_letter_code
_entity_poly.pdbx_strand_id
1 'polypeptide(L)'
;VIETHARQHRFPRVLNTEKSTDRTPKWKDSEQHREFCDAFLDLVRARTEPEYKDRRAYLHRLSHEEPTYIDTVWLDIWKRRIVRCWTNDVVHFGLQATSRGYHASLKKWLGSSRSDILTMLNLMRHWWNQSIHQHKAIISDSQIKMQNRLRPKLFAGVVRKIHVHALKCCLSQLQTISRCLCSGVYSKTTGLPCFHKLLEIEEANGTLTPQDFHAHWWITYQDATRAPAPIILEPETIASRRQERRRSKKARKQRAGVNGTRRDPNHFELSQTTNVVLPTMAAALQTASTPKHRLPQMRFNAIN
;
A
#
# COMPACT_ATOMS: atom_id res chain seq x y z
N VAL A 1 -20.17 -28.15 -46.50
CA VAL A 1 -18.91 -27.40 -46.65
C VAL A 1 -19.22 -25.94 -46.32
N ILE A 2 -18.94 -25.53 -45.08
CA ILE A 2 -19.15 -24.15 -44.62
C ILE A 2 -17.79 -23.66 -44.13
N GLU A 3 -17.10 -22.91 -44.99
CA GLU A 3 -15.84 -22.25 -44.67
C GLU A 3 -16.11 -21.06 -43.75
N THR A 4 -15.74 -21.18 -42.49
CA THR A 4 -15.72 -20.06 -41.56
C THR A 4 -14.37 -19.36 -41.67
N HIS A 5 -14.40 -18.17 -42.29
CA HIS A 5 -13.27 -17.24 -42.36
C HIS A 5 -12.90 -16.72 -40.97
N ALA A 6 -12.09 -17.47 -40.22
CA ALA A 6 -11.34 -16.92 -39.09
C ALA A 6 -10.09 -16.22 -39.64
N ARG A 7 -10.14 -14.89 -39.81
CA ARG A 7 -8.95 -14.06 -40.04
C ARG A 7 -8.01 -14.23 -38.84
N GLN A 8 -7.06 -15.15 -38.96
CA GLN A 8 -5.89 -15.21 -38.10
C GLN A 8 -5.08 -13.93 -38.36
N HIS A 9 -5.28 -12.90 -37.56
CA HIS A 9 -4.28 -11.85 -37.42
C HIS A 9 -3.06 -12.48 -36.74
N ARG A 10 -2.18 -13.10 -37.55
CA ARG A 10 -0.80 -13.37 -37.15
C ARG A 10 -0.17 -12.01 -36.95
N PHE A 11 -0.12 -11.55 -35.70
CA PHE A 11 0.90 -10.58 -35.31
C PHE A 11 2.24 -11.21 -35.71
N PRO A 12 3.05 -10.56 -36.57
CA PRO A 12 4.41 -11.00 -36.79
C PRO A 12 5.06 -11.00 -35.42
N ARG A 13 5.40 -12.19 -34.93
CA ARG A 13 6.32 -12.29 -33.82
C ARG A 13 7.62 -11.75 -34.40
N VAL A 14 7.90 -10.47 -34.16
CA VAL A 14 9.26 -9.94 -34.25
C VAL A 14 10.01 -10.67 -33.14
N LEU A 15 10.39 -11.91 -33.43
CA LEU A 15 11.53 -12.52 -32.78
C LEU A 15 12.66 -11.58 -33.16
N ASN A 16 13.16 -10.81 -32.19
CA ASN A 16 14.52 -10.32 -32.29
C ASN A 16 15.38 -11.58 -32.48
N THR A 17 15.69 -11.88 -33.74
CA THR A 17 16.56 -12.97 -34.18
C THR A 17 18.02 -12.60 -34.00
N GLU A 18 18.31 -11.49 -33.34
CA GLU A 18 19.52 -11.29 -32.56
C GLU A 18 19.48 -12.22 -31.35
N LYS A 19 19.58 -13.53 -31.62
CA LYS A 19 20.31 -14.42 -30.73
C LYS A 19 21.70 -13.82 -30.68
N SER A 20 21.96 -12.99 -29.68
CA SER A 20 23.29 -12.53 -29.32
C SER A 20 24.19 -13.77 -29.29
N THR A 21 25.01 -13.88 -30.32
CA THR A 21 26.10 -14.85 -30.46
C THR A 21 27.31 -14.41 -29.65
N ASP A 22 27.17 -13.42 -28.76
CA ASP A 22 28.23 -13.04 -27.86
C ASP A 22 28.41 -14.10 -26.79
N ARG A 23 29.62 -14.65 -26.75
CA ARG A 23 30.18 -15.38 -25.61
C ARG A 23 30.44 -14.45 -24.42
N THR A 24 29.75 -13.32 -24.30
CA THR A 24 29.77 -12.52 -23.08
C THR A 24 29.01 -13.29 -22.00
N PRO A 25 29.59 -13.48 -20.80
CA PRO A 25 28.87 -14.09 -19.69
C PRO A 25 27.57 -13.32 -19.48
N LYS A 26 26.44 -14.03 -19.46
CA LYS A 26 25.14 -13.41 -19.19
C LYS A 26 25.26 -12.68 -17.86
N TRP A 27 25.11 -11.36 -17.89
CA TRP A 27 25.19 -10.45 -16.74
C TRP A 27 24.32 -10.86 -15.54
N LYS A 28 23.37 -11.76 -15.73
CA LYS A 28 22.38 -12.20 -14.76
C LYS A 28 22.97 -12.83 -13.48
N ASP A 29 24.25 -13.21 -13.50
CA ASP A 29 24.96 -13.80 -12.36
C ASP A 29 26.36 -13.18 -12.12
N SER A 30 26.65 -12.00 -12.70
CA SER A 30 27.93 -11.33 -12.44
C SER A 30 27.97 -10.73 -11.03
N GLU A 31 29.16 -10.63 -10.45
CA GLU A 31 29.38 -9.96 -9.15
C GLU A 31 28.89 -8.51 -9.19
N GLN A 32 29.13 -7.81 -10.30
CA GLN A 32 28.65 -6.46 -10.55
C GLN A 32 27.11 -6.36 -10.55
N HIS A 33 26.41 -7.34 -11.13
CA HIS A 33 24.95 -7.37 -11.11
C HIS A 33 24.40 -7.61 -9.69
N ARG A 34 25.08 -8.46 -8.91
CA ARG A 34 24.72 -8.70 -7.51
C ARG A 34 24.95 -7.45 -6.66
N GLU A 35 26.10 -6.81 -6.79
CA GLU A 35 26.43 -5.56 -6.11
C GLU A 35 25.41 -4.46 -6.44
N PHE A 36 25.03 -4.32 -7.71
CA PHE A 36 23.97 -3.42 -8.13
C PHE A 36 22.62 -3.76 -7.48
N CYS A 37 22.22 -5.04 -7.50
CA CYS A 37 20.97 -5.49 -6.88
C CYS A 37 20.94 -5.21 -5.38
N ASP A 38 22.06 -5.46 -4.68
CA ASP A 38 22.19 -5.22 -3.25
C ASP A 38 22.13 -3.72 -2.94
N ALA A 39 22.86 -2.90 -3.70
CA ALA A 39 22.78 -1.43 -3.59
C ALA A 39 21.37 -0.90 -3.85
N PHE A 40 20.65 -1.47 -4.82
CA PHE A 40 19.25 -1.12 -5.08
C PHE A 40 18.33 -1.53 -3.94
N LEU A 41 18.51 -2.73 -3.36
CA LEU A 41 17.74 -3.17 -2.20
C LEU A 41 18.00 -2.27 -0.98
N ASP A 42 19.24 -1.83 -0.79
CA ASP A 42 19.60 -0.90 0.28
C ASP A 42 18.97 0.48 0.07
N LEU A 43 18.93 0.98 -1.17
CA LEU A 43 18.20 2.19 -1.53
C LEU A 43 16.71 2.06 -1.16
N VAL A 44 16.06 0.96 -1.55
CA VAL A 44 14.64 0.71 -1.22
C VAL A 44 14.42 0.61 0.29
N ARG A 45 15.40 0.11 1.06
CA ARG A 45 15.34 -0.03 2.52
C ARG A 45 15.72 1.22 3.30
N ALA A 46 16.09 2.32 2.63
CA ALA A 46 16.44 3.59 3.28
C ALA A 46 15.33 4.06 4.23
N ARG A 47 15.71 4.39 5.47
CA ARG A 47 14.77 4.78 6.54
C ARG A 47 14.46 6.27 6.50
N THR A 48 15.39 7.08 5.99
CA THR A 48 15.27 8.53 5.93
C THR A 48 15.43 9.05 4.50
N GLU A 49 14.92 10.26 4.23
CA GLU A 49 15.07 10.89 2.91
C GLU A 49 16.53 11.24 2.56
N PRO A 50 17.38 11.73 3.48
CA PRO A 50 18.80 11.94 3.20
C PRO A 50 19.51 10.65 2.80
N GLU A 51 19.34 9.58 3.58
CA GLU A 51 19.91 8.25 3.31
C GLU A 51 19.48 7.70 1.93
N TYR A 52 18.24 7.97 1.52
CA TYR A 52 17.76 7.61 0.19
C TYR A 52 18.50 8.38 -0.92
N LYS A 53 18.70 9.70 -0.75
CA LYS A 53 19.42 10.53 -1.74
C LYS A 53 20.88 10.07 -1.87
N ASP A 54 21.53 9.78 -0.76
CA ASP A 54 22.93 9.31 -0.73
C ASP A 54 23.07 7.95 -1.43
N ARG A 55 22.17 7.01 -1.13
CA ARG A 55 22.14 5.68 -1.78
C ARG A 55 21.80 5.77 -3.26
N ARG A 56 20.95 6.73 -3.65
CA ARG A 56 20.63 6.97 -5.07
C ARG A 56 21.87 7.46 -5.82
N ALA A 57 22.62 8.38 -5.23
CA ALA A 57 23.88 8.83 -5.80
C ALA A 57 24.93 7.71 -5.86
N TYR A 58 24.93 6.78 -4.90
CA TYR A 58 25.78 5.58 -4.96
C TYR A 58 25.38 4.66 -6.13
N LEU A 59 24.09 4.43 -6.34
CA LEU A 59 23.59 3.59 -7.44
C LEU A 59 24.05 4.13 -8.81
N HIS A 60 23.95 5.45 -9.01
CA HIS A 60 24.42 6.15 -10.22
C HIS A 60 25.95 6.11 -10.42
N ARG A 61 26.73 5.86 -9.36
CA ARG A 61 28.18 5.66 -9.45
C ARG A 61 28.55 4.25 -9.88
N LEU A 62 27.74 3.25 -9.52
CA LEU A 62 27.96 1.85 -9.92
C LEU A 62 27.67 1.65 -11.40
N SER A 63 26.62 2.27 -11.92
CA SER A 63 26.31 2.24 -13.35
C SER A 63 25.46 3.43 -13.78
N HIS A 64 25.51 3.78 -15.07
CA HIS A 64 24.83 4.97 -15.60
C HIS A 64 23.46 4.64 -16.23
N GLU A 65 23.33 3.48 -16.89
CA GLU A 65 22.12 3.15 -17.66
C GLU A 65 21.00 2.56 -16.78
N GLU A 66 21.30 1.60 -15.90
CA GLU A 66 20.27 0.93 -15.09
C GLU A 66 19.58 1.87 -14.08
N PRO A 67 20.28 2.74 -13.33
CA PRO A 67 19.66 3.69 -12.42
C PRO A 67 18.75 4.69 -13.12
N THR A 68 19.14 5.13 -14.31
CA THR A 68 18.35 6.06 -15.13
C THR A 68 17.02 5.43 -15.54
N TYR A 69 17.03 4.15 -15.92
CA TYR A 69 15.79 3.41 -16.18
C TYR A 69 14.94 3.24 -14.91
N ILE A 70 15.55 2.84 -13.81
CA ILE A 70 14.87 2.64 -12.53
C ILE A 70 14.24 3.94 -12.03
N ASP A 71 14.92 5.07 -12.19
CA ASP A 71 14.42 6.39 -11.82
C ASP A 71 13.17 6.75 -12.63
N THR A 72 13.29 6.72 -13.95
CA THR A 72 12.22 7.14 -14.87
C THR A 72 10.97 6.26 -14.77
N VAL A 73 11.14 4.94 -14.64
CA VAL A 73 10.02 3.99 -14.66
C VAL A 73 9.46 3.75 -13.26
N TRP A 74 10.32 3.65 -12.24
CA TRP A 74 9.92 3.22 -10.90
C TRP A 74 10.00 4.34 -9.86
N LEU A 75 11.16 4.96 -9.65
CA LEU A 75 11.34 5.83 -8.48
C LEU A 75 10.64 7.18 -8.64
N ASP A 76 10.67 7.81 -9.80
CA ASP A 76 10.04 9.12 -9.99
C ASP A 76 8.52 9.07 -9.82
N ILE A 77 7.90 7.99 -10.28
CA ILE A 77 6.44 7.79 -10.22
C ILE A 77 6.02 7.13 -8.90
N TRP A 78 6.75 6.12 -8.44
CA TRP A 78 6.30 5.19 -7.39
C TRP A 78 7.16 5.19 -6.14
N LYS A 79 8.15 6.08 -5.96
CA LYS A 79 9.01 6.12 -4.76
C LYS A 79 8.25 6.03 -3.44
N ARG A 80 7.10 6.72 -3.34
CA ARG A 80 6.25 6.72 -2.14
C ARG A 80 5.67 5.35 -1.76
N ARG A 81 5.60 4.42 -2.71
CA ARG A 81 5.06 3.06 -2.52
C ARG A 81 6.13 1.98 -2.46
N ILE A 82 7.35 2.31 -2.87
CA ILE A 82 8.46 1.34 -2.98
C ILE A 82 9.41 1.52 -1.81
N VAL A 83 9.86 2.75 -1.55
CA VAL A 83 10.96 3.01 -0.62
C VAL A 83 10.45 3.14 0.81
N ARG A 84 11.19 2.51 1.72
CA ARG A 84 10.85 2.36 3.13
C ARG A 84 10.59 3.68 3.85
N CYS A 85 11.36 4.74 3.56
CA CYS A 85 11.18 6.04 4.19
C CYS A 85 9.75 6.60 4.03
N TRP A 86 9.10 6.39 2.87
CA TRP A 86 7.72 6.81 2.63
C TRP A 86 6.71 5.70 2.94
N THR A 87 7.04 4.42 2.73
CA THR A 87 6.10 3.32 3.03
C THR A 87 5.91 3.10 4.53
N ASN A 88 6.86 3.56 5.35
CA ASN A 88 6.73 3.59 6.81
C ASN A 88 5.54 4.44 7.29
N ASP A 89 5.02 5.34 6.46
CA ASP A 89 3.84 6.14 6.79
C ASP A 89 2.51 5.43 6.51
N VAL A 90 2.54 4.31 5.79
CA VAL A 90 1.34 3.58 5.40
C VAL A 90 1.26 2.25 6.14
N VAL A 91 0.06 1.90 6.59
CA VAL A 91 -0.22 0.57 7.17
C VAL A 91 -0.18 -0.47 6.03
N HIS A 92 0.77 -1.39 6.09
CA HIS A 92 0.97 -2.41 5.05
C HIS A 92 1.18 -3.82 5.62
N PHE A 93 1.00 -4.01 6.94
CA PHE A 93 0.97 -5.31 7.62
C PHE A 93 2.22 -6.19 7.39
N GLY A 94 3.36 -5.57 7.08
CA GLY A 94 4.60 -6.28 6.72
C GLY A 94 4.59 -6.91 5.33
N LEU A 95 3.56 -6.65 4.51
CA LEU A 95 3.44 -7.11 3.13
C LEU A 95 4.26 -6.20 2.19
N GLN A 96 5.58 -6.22 2.34
CA GLN A 96 6.51 -5.53 1.44
C GLN A 96 6.96 -6.42 0.27
N ALA A 97 6.60 -7.71 0.29
CA ALA A 97 7.05 -8.67 -0.71
C ALA A 97 6.21 -8.59 -1.99
N THR A 98 6.89 -8.58 -3.13
CA THR A 98 6.27 -8.85 -4.44
C THR A 98 5.62 -10.24 -4.43
N SER A 99 4.43 -10.38 -5.03
CA SER A 99 3.60 -11.60 -5.16
C SER A 99 4.27 -12.83 -5.83
N ARG A 100 5.60 -12.79 -6.02
CA ARG A 100 6.43 -13.82 -6.65
C ARG A 100 6.31 -15.18 -5.96
N GLY A 101 6.07 -15.21 -4.64
CA GLY A 101 5.80 -16.45 -3.90
C GLY A 101 4.54 -17.17 -4.39
N TYR A 102 3.41 -16.46 -4.47
CA TYR A 102 2.15 -17.01 -4.98
C TYR A 102 2.26 -17.43 -6.45
N HIS A 103 2.93 -16.63 -7.28
CA HIS A 103 3.13 -16.95 -8.68
C HIS A 103 4.02 -18.20 -8.88
N ALA A 104 5.05 -18.39 -8.06
CA ALA A 104 5.87 -19.59 -8.09
C ALA A 104 5.07 -20.83 -7.65
N SER A 105 4.28 -20.72 -6.58
CA SER A 105 3.40 -21.79 -6.10
C SER A 105 2.35 -22.18 -7.14
N LEU A 106 1.72 -21.19 -7.79
CA LEU A 106 0.75 -21.43 -8.84
C LEU A 106 1.38 -22.12 -10.06
N LYS A 107 2.55 -21.64 -10.52
CA LYS A 107 3.27 -22.30 -11.62
C LYS A 107 3.64 -23.74 -11.28
N LYS A 108 4.10 -23.99 -10.04
CA LYS A 108 4.39 -25.34 -9.55
C LYS A 108 3.13 -26.21 -9.56
N TRP A 109 1.98 -25.65 -9.18
CA TRP A 109 0.69 -26.34 -9.22
C TRP A 109 0.24 -26.67 -10.65
N LEU A 110 0.40 -25.73 -11.59
CA LEU A 110 0.03 -25.92 -12.98
C LEU A 110 0.89 -26.99 -13.66
N GLY A 111 2.14 -27.17 -13.23
CA GLY A 111 3.04 -28.27 -13.62
C GLY A 111 3.57 -28.23 -15.06
N SER A 112 2.79 -27.72 -16.01
CA SER A 112 3.13 -27.64 -17.43
C SER A 112 2.73 -26.28 -18.01
N SER A 113 3.56 -25.77 -18.93
CA SER A 113 3.28 -24.56 -19.72
C SER A 113 2.60 -24.86 -21.06
N ARG A 114 2.25 -26.12 -21.34
CA ARG A 114 1.68 -26.58 -22.61
C ARG A 114 0.23 -27.07 -22.51
N SER A 115 -0.41 -26.91 -21.35
CA SER A 115 -1.81 -27.27 -21.18
C SER A 115 -2.72 -26.38 -22.04
N ASP A 116 -3.84 -26.95 -22.48
CA ASP A 116 -4.89 -26.15 -23.10
C ASP A 116 -5.53 -25.22 -22.05
N ILE A 117 -6.22 -24.18 -22.54
CA ILE A 117 -6.79 -23.15 -21.67
C ILE A 117 -7.81 -23.74 -20.70
N LEU A 118 -8.60 -24.74 -21.14
CA LEU A 118 -9.61 -25.36 -20.29
C LEU A 118 -8.98 -26.14 -19.12
N THR A 119 -7.95 -26.97 -19.39
CA THR A 119 -7.25 -27.69 -18.32
C THR A 119 -6.55 -26.72 -17.37
N MET A 120 -5.91 -25.67 -17.90
CA MET A 120 -5.29 -24.63 -17.07
C MET A 120 -6.31 -23.99 -16.13
N LEU A 121 -7.47 -23.57 -16.63
CA LEU A 121 -8.51 -22.93 -15.82
C LEU A 121 -9.06 -23.88 -14.73
N ASN A 122 -9.24 -25.16 -15.05
CA ASN A 122 -9.68 -26.16 -14.08
C ASN A 122 -8.65 -26.37 -12.96
N LEU A 123 -7.37 -26.45 -13.32
CA LEU A 123 -6.27 -26.55 -12.35
C LEU A 123 -6.17 -25.30 -11.48
N MET A 124 -6.33 -24.10 -12.05
CA MET A 124 -6.36 -22.84 -11.29
C MET A 124 -7.54 -22.80 -10.31
N ARG A 125 -8.73 -23.24 -10.74
CA ARG A 125 -9.91 -23.34 -9.88
C ARG A 125 -9.66 -24.28 -8.71
N HIS A 126 -9.10 -25.47 -8.98
CA HIS A 126 -8.75 -26.40 -7.92
C HIS A 126 -7.72 -25.80 -6.95
N TRP A 127 -6.68 -25.16 -7.48
CA TRP A 127 -5.67 -24.50 -6.64
C TRP A 127 -6.30 -23.45 -5.72
N TRP A 128 -7.22 -22.64 -6.25
CA TRP A 128 -7.92 -21.63 -5.48
C TRP A 128 -8.76 -22.24 -4.36
N ASN A 129 -9.57 -23.25 -4.69
CA ASN A 129 -10.37 -23.99 -3.70
C ASN A 129 -9.47 -24.58 -2.61
N GLN A 130 -8.39 -25.26 -3.00
CA GLN A 130 -7.44 -25.84 -2.05
C GLN A 130 -6.80 -24.78 -1.16
N SER A 131 -6.40 -23.63 -1.73
CA SER A 131 -5.80 -22.53 -0.99
C SER A 131 -6.79 -21.94 0.03
N ILE A 132 -8.06 -21.79 -0.36
CA ILE A 132 -9.13 -21.36 0.55
C ILE A 132 -9.35 -22.38 1.67
N HIS A 133 -9.43 -23.67 1.34
CA HIS A 133 -9.63 -24.72 2.34
C HIS A 133 -8.46 -24.78 3.33
N GLN A 134 -7.22 -24.68 2.84
CA GLN A 134 -6.03 -24.59 3.69
C GLN A 134 -6.07 -23.37 4.61
N HIS A 135 -6.46 -22.20 4.08
CA HIS A 135 -6.58 -20.98 4.87
C HIS A 135 -7.65 -21.11 5.96
N LYS A 136 -8.83 -21.67 5.62
CA LYS A 136 -9.89 -21.95 6.59
C LYS A 136 -9.46 -22.96 7.67
N ALA A 137 -8.74 -24.00 7.28
CA ALA A 137 -8.20 -24.98 8.23
C ALA A 137 -7.21 -24.33 9.21
N ILE A 138 -6.31 -23.46 8.72
CA ILE A 138 -5.39 -22.69 9.59
C ILE A 138 -6.15 -21.81 10.57
N ILE A 139 -7.20 -21.13 10.11
CA ILE A 139 -8.06 -20.30 10.98
C ILE A 139 -8.73 -21.17 12.04
N SER A 140 -9.38 -22.26 11.65
CA SER A 140 -10.05 -23.19 12.58
C SER A 140 -9.07 -23.77 13.61
N ASP A 141 -7.89 -24.21 13.17
CA ASP A 141 -6.83 -24.70 14.05
C ASP A 141 -6.38 -23.62 15.03
N SER A 142 -6.28 -22.37 14.60
CA SER A 142 -5.89 -21.25 15.46
C SER A 142 -6.92 -20.91 16.55
N GLN A 143 -8.21 -21.20 16.30
CA GLN A 143 -9.29 -21.02 17.26
C GLN A 143 -9.33 -22.17 18.29
N ILE A 144 -9.04 -23.40 17.86
CA ILE A 144 -9.16 -24.60 18.70
C ILE A 144 -7.86 -24.87 19.47
N LYS A 145 -6.73 -24.94 18.76
CA LYS A 145 -5.45 -25.40 19.31
C LYS A 145 -4.65 -24.23 19.87
N MET A 146 -4.43 -24.25 21.19
CA MET A 146 -3.52 -23.32 21.84
C MET A 146 -2.07 -23.80 21.69
N GLN A 147 -1.21 -22.98 21.10
CA GLN A 147 0.22 -23.30 21.02
C GLN A 147 0.90 -23.05 22.37
N ASN A 148 1.74 -23.97 22.84
CA ASN A 148 2.41 -23.88 24.15
C ASN A 148 3.19 -22.57 24.34
N ARG A 149 3.78 -22.03 23.27
CA ARG A 149 4.53 -20.76 23.29
C ARG A 149 3.64 -19.53 23.55
N LEU A 150 2.33 -19.65 23.39
CA LEU A 150 1.34 -18.59 23.62
C LEU A 150 0.60 -18.73 24.96
N ARG A 151 1.07 -19.62 25.85
CA ARG A 151 0.56 -19.78 27.21
C ARG A 151 0.96 -18.68 28.22
N PRO A 152 2.03 -17.88 28.04
CA PRO A 152 2.34 -16.81 28.99
C PRO A 152 1.15 -15.88 29.24
N LYS A 153 1.02 -15.39 30.49
CA LYS A 153 -0.09 -14.52 30.93
C LYS A 153 -0.32 -13.33 30.00
N LEU A 154 0.77 -12.79 29.46
CA LEU A 154 0.76 -11.69 28.48
C LEU A 154 -0.26 -11.89 27.36
N PHE A 155 -0.45 -13.12 26.85
CA PHE A 155 -1.33 -13.40 25.72
C PHE A 155 -2.73 -13.88 26.11
N ALA A 156 -3.03 -14.06 27.41
CA ALA A 156 -4.27 -14.68 27.87
C ALA A 156 -5.54 -14.00 27.33
N GLY A 157 -5.53 -12.66 27.21
CA GLY A 157 -6.67 -11.88 26.70
C GLY A 157 -6.87 -11.90 25.18
N VAL A 158 -5.85 -12.31 24.41
CA VAL A 158 -5.83 -12.21 22.93
C VAL A 158 -5.81 -13.56 22.22
N VAL A 159 -5.45 -14.64 22.93
CA VAL A 159 -5.49 -16.01 22.41
C VAL A 159 -6.90 -16.34 21.94
N ARG A 160 -7.01 -17.03 20.78
CA ARG A 160 -8.27 -17.36 20.06
C ARG A 160 -9.07 -16.17 19.50
N LYS A 161 -8.69 -14.92 19.78
CA LYS A 161 -9.30 -13.72 19.18
C LYS A 161 -8.44 -13.16 18.04
N ILE A 162 -7.13 -13.27 18.18
CA ILE A 162 -6.15 -12.71 17.24
C ILE A 162 -5.43 -13.84 16.50
N HIS A 163 -5.15 -13.60 15.22
CA HIS A 163 -4.48 -14.55 14.36
C HIS A 163 -3.11 -14.94 14.92
N VAL A 164 -2.82 -16.25 14.95
CA VAL A 164 -1.59 -16.80 15.56
C VAL A 164 -0.31 -16.23 14.96
N HIS A 165 -0.32 -15.84 13.68
CA HIS A 165 0.84 -15.18 13.06
C HIS A 165 1.20 -13.87 13.76
N ALA A 166 0.23 -13.02 14.07
CA ALA A 166 0.46 -11.75 14.76
C ALA A 166 1.06 -11.97 16.16
N LEU A 167 0.55 -12.98 16.88
CA LEU A 167 1.07 -13.35 18.19
C LEU A 167 2.50 -13.89 18.12
N LYS A 168 2.83 -14.67 17.09
CA LYS A 168 4.20 -15.12 16.82
C LYS A 168 5.13 -13.95 16.52
N CYS A 169 4.68 -12.95 15.76
CA CYS A 169 5.46 -11.73 15.54
C CYS A 169 5.77 -11.01 16.86
N CYS A 170 4.80 -10.90 17.76
CA CYS A 170 5.01 -10.30 19.09
C CYS A 170 6.04 -11.10 19.93
N LEU A 171 5.94 -12.44 19.92
CA LEU A 171 6.94 -13.29 20.57
C LEU A 171 8.35 -13.08 19.99
N SER A 172 8.47 -13.00 18.67
CA SER A 172 9.76 -12.73 18.02
C SER A 172 10.30 -11.35 18.39
N GLN A 173 9.44 -10.36 18.62
CA GLN A 173 9.88 -9.05 19.15
C GLN A 173 10.44 -9.18 20.56
N LEU A 174 9.76 -9.88 21.47
CA LEU A 174 10.24 -10.08 22.85
C LEU A 174 11.57 -10.84 22.92
N GLN A 175 11.80 -11.76 21.99
CA GLN A 175 13.06 -12.50 21.87
C GLN A 175 14.21 -11.66 21.28
N THR A 176 13.92 -10.49 20.70
CA THR A 176 14.94 -9.64 20.10
C THR A 176 15.66 -8.84 21.19
N ILE A 177 16.97 -9.09 21.35
CA ILE A 177 17.84 -8.49 22.38
C ILE A 177 17.96 -6.96 22.25
N SER A 178 17.65 -6.40 21.07
CA SER A 178 17.88 -4.99 20.77
C SER A 178 16.80 -4.09 21.38
N ARG A 179 17.08 -3.55 22.57
CA ARG A 179 16.33 -2.47 23.23
C ARG A 179 16.59 -1.11 22.56
N CYS A 180 16.34 -1.00 21.26
CA CYS A 180 16.44 0.29 20.55
C CYS A 180 15.28 1.21 20.90
N LEU A 181 15.48 2.54 20.88
CA LEU A 181 14.41 3.53 21.03
C LEU A 181 13.23 3.28 20.07
N CYS A 182 12.00 3.39 20.59
CA CYS A 182 10.80 3.18 19.79
C CYS A 182 10.61 4.32 18.79
N SER A 183 10.73 4.04 17.50
CA SER A 183 10.30 5.00 16.49
C SER A 183 8.77 4.98 16.25
N GLY A 184 8.03 4.02 16.84
CA GLY A 184 6.59 3.84 16.60
C GLY A 184 6.24 3.28 15.21
N VAL A 185 7.17 3.34 14.25
CA VAL A 185 7.02 2.86 12.86
C VAL A 185 6.53 1.43 12.80
N TYR A 186 7.02 0.53 13.67
CA TYR A 186 6.59 -0.86 13.65
C TYR A 186 5.08 -0.98 13.88
N SER A 187 4.55 -0.27 14.88
CA SER A 187 3.12 -0.31 15.19
C SER A 187 2.29 0.35 14.10
N LYS A 188 2.75 1.49 13.57
CA LYS A 188 2.11 2.19 12.44
C LYS A 188 2.03 1.32 11.18
N THR A 189 3.11 0.63 10.83
CA THR A 189 3.22 -0.13 9.57
C THR A 189 2.55 -1.49 9.65
N THR A 190 2.73 -2.20 10.76
CA THR A 190 2.24 -3.58 10.92
C THR A 190 0.91 -3.67 11.63
N GLY A 191 0.47 -2.63 12.33
CA GLY A 191 -0.72 -2.69 13.17
C GLY A 191 -0.60 -3.63 14.37
N LEU A 192 0.64 -3.93 14.78
CA LEU A 192 0.97 -4.77 15.94
C LEU A 192 1.51 -3.90 17.08
N PRO A 193 1.42 -4.33 18.36
CA PRO A 193 2.12 -3.66 19.44
C PRO A 193 3.63 -3.67 19.15
N CYS A 194 4.29 -2.54 19.42
CA CYS A 194 5.74 -2.45 19.32
C CYS A 194 6.40 -3.09 20.54
N PHE A 195 7.71 -3.38 20.43
CA PHE A 195 8.50 -3.96 21.50
C PHE A 195 8.35 -3.24 22.86
N HIS A 196 8.33 -1.91 22.88
CA HIS A 196 8.22 -1.14 24.14
C HIS A 196 6.88 -1.33 24.83
N LYS A 197 5.78 -1.35 24.05
CA LYS A 197 4.45 -1.60 24.60
C LYS A 197 4.33 -3.03 25.14
N LEU A 198 4.97 -3.99 24.48
CA LEU A 198 5.04 -5.37 24.98
C LEU A 198 5.81 -5.46 26.30
N LEU A 199 6.96 -4.77 26.38
CA LEU A 199 7.80 -4.74 27.58
C LEU A 199 7.09 -4.05 28.76
N GLU A 200 6.45 -2.90 28.51
CA GLU A 200 5.67 -2.16 29.52
C GLU A 200 4.56 -3.02 30.14
N ILE A 201 3.83 -3.78 29.31
CA ILE A 201 2.77 -4.69 29.78
C ILE A 201 3.37 -5.90 30.52
N GLU A 202 4.51 -6.41 30.07
CA GLU A 202 5.21 -7.51 30.74
C GLU A 202 5.74 -7.09 32.12
N GLU A 203 6.34 -5.92 32.23
CA GLU A 203 6.82 -5.32 33.50
C GLU A 203 5.66 -5.01 34.45
N ALA A 204 4.53 -4.53 33.92
CA ALA A 204 3.30 -4.34 34.68
C ALA A 204 2.57 -5.65 35.04
N ASN A 205 3.11 -6.82 34.65
CA ASN A 205 2.50 -8.14 34.81
C ASN A 205 1.05 -8.20 34.27
N GLY A 206 0.79 -7.44 33.20
CA GLY A 206 -0.50 -7.27 32.58
C GLY A 206 -0.78 -8.28 31.46
N THR A 207 -1.89 -8.06 30.76
CA THR A 207 -2.30 -8.89 29.61
C THR A 207 -2.62 -8.00 28.41
N LEU A 208 -2.25 -8.45 27.22
CA LEU A 208 -2.63 -7.79 25.98
C LEU A 208 -4.14 -7.81 25.78
N THR A 209 -4.66 -6.76 25.17
CA THR A 209 -6.06 -6.62 24.79
C THR A 209 -6.21 -6.72 23.27
N PRO A 210 -7.36 -7.19 22.75
CA PRO A 210 -7.61 -7.20 21.31
C PRO A 210 -7.48 -5.84 20.62
N GLN A 211 -7.73 -4.76 21.36
CA GLN A 211 -7.63 -3.37 20.91
C GLN A 211 -6.19 -2.92 20.66
N ASP A 212 -5.20 -3.62 21.23
CA ASP A 212 -3.78 -3.34 20.97
C ASP A 212 -3.35 -3.74 19.54
N PHE A 213 -4.23 -4.43 18.82
CA PHE A 213 -3.98 -4.95 17.48
C PHE A 213 -4.95 -4.33 16.48
N HIS A 214 -4.43 -4.04 15.30
CA HIS A 214 -5.25 -3.60 14.18
C HIS A 214 -6.27 -4.67 13.79
N ALA A 215 -7.48 -4.24 13.38
CA ALA A 215 -8.60 -5.10 12.99
C ALA A 215 -8.24 -6.20 11.96
N HIS A 216 -7.27 -5.93 11.08
CA HIS A 216 -6.71 -6.90 10.12
C HIS A 216 -6.23 -8.21 10.77
N TRP A 217 -5.77 -8.16 12.03
CA TRP A 217 -5.22 -9.33 12.73
C TRP A 217 -6.27 -10.12 13.51
N TRP A 218 -7.53 -9.68 13.53
CA TRP A 218 -8.59 -10.36 14.25
C TRP A 218 -9.01 -11.60 13.46
N ILE A 219 -9.26 -12.71 14.17
CA ILE A 219 -9.69 -13.96 13.52
C ILE A 219 -11.10 -13.80 12.96
N THR A 220 -11.99 -13.18 13.73
CA THR A 220 -13.37 -12.91 13.35
C THR A 220 -13.50 -11.44 13.01
N TYR A 221 -13.66 -11.13 11.72
CA TYR A 221 -13.81 -9.76 11.23
C TYR A 221 -15.09 -9.06 11.72
N GLN A 222 -16.11 -9.81 12.15
CA GLN A 222 -17.38 -9.27 12.63
C GLN A 222 -17.25 -8.62 14.02
N ASP A 223 -16.27 -9.04 14.81
CA ASP A 223 -16.08 -8.58 16.19
C ASP A 223 -15.16 -7.34 16.26
N ALA A 224 -14.46 -7.02 15.16
CA ALA A 224 -13.49 -5.93 15.11
C ALA A 224 -14.15 -4.57 14.84
N THR A 225 -13.65 -3.51 15.48
CA THR A 225 -14.02 -2.13 15.16
C THR A 225 -13.65 -1.81 13.71
N ARG A 226 -14.65 -1.67 12.84
CA ARG A 226 -14.47 -1.56 11.40
C ARG A 226 -14.12 -0.13 11.00
N ALA A 227 -12.93 0.06 10.42
CA ALA A 227 -12.68 1.21 9.55
C ALA A 227 -13.55 1.07 8.29
N PRO A 228 -14.17 2.14 7.76
CA PRO A 228 -14.98 2.06 6.56
C PRO A 228 -14.18 1.41 5.43
N ALA A 229 -14.82 0.50 4.69
CA ALA A 229 -14.16 -0.22 3.63
C ALA A 229 -13.54 0.77 2.63
N PRO A 230 -12.27 0.59 2.21
CA PRO A 230 -11.71 1.43 1.16
C PRO A 230 -12.58 1.26 -0.08
N ILE A 231 -12.96 2.38 -0.69
CA ILE A 231 -13.73 2.39 -1.94
C ILE A 231 -12.90 1.66 -2.98
N ILE A 232 -13.34 0.46 -3.38
CA ILE A 232 -12.73 -0.29 -4.47
C ILE A 232 -13.10 0.47 -5.74
N LEU A 233 -12.15 1.27 -6.23
CA LEU A 233 -12.28 1.92 -7.52
C LEU A 233 -12.28 0.84 -8.59
N GLU A 234 -13.30 0.81 -9.43
CA GLU A 234 -13.34 -0.09 -10.58
C GLU A 234 -12.11 0.17 -11.48
N PRO A 235 -11.45 -0.89 -11.96
CA PRO A 235 -10.31 -0.72 -12.84
C PRO A 235 -10.72 0.03 -14.11
N GLU A 236 -9.93 1.04 -14.49
CA GLU A 236 -10.19 1.81 -15.72
C GLU A 236 -10.34 0.91 -16.94
N THR A 237 -11.56 0.85 -17.47
CA THR A 237 -11.89 0.10 -18.67
C THR A 237 -11.16 0.69 -19.89
N ILE A 238 -10.86 -0.14 -20.90
CA ILE A 238 -10.24 0.33 -22.14
C ILE A 238 -11.10 1.43 -22.81
N ALA A 239 -12.43 1.36 -22.66
CA ALA A 239 -13.35 2.37 -23.14
C ALA A 239 -13.14 3.72 -22.43
N SER A 240 -13.08 3.73 -21.09
CA SER A 240 -12.83 4.95 -20.30
C SER A 240 -11.49 5.60 -20.68
N ARG A 241 -10.43 4.81 -20.81
CA ARG A 241 -9.09 5.27 -21.22
C ARG A 241 -9.08 5.88 -22.63
N ARG A 242 -9.87 5.33 -23.56
CA ARG A 242 -10.02 5.87 -24.93
C ARG A 242 -10.83 7.16 -24.94
N GLN A 243 -11.86 7.27 -24.11
CA GLN A 243 -12.66 8.48 -23.97
C GLN A 243 -11.85 9.62 -23.35
N GLU A 244 -11.06 9.34 -22.32
CA GLU A 244 -10.18 10.31 -21.68
C GLU A 244 -9.14 10.86 -22.67
N ARG A 245 -8.48 9.97 -23.43
CA ARG A 245 -7.55 10.37 -24.50
C ARG A 245 -8.22 11.25 -25.56
N ARG A 246 -9.48 11.00 -25.91
CA ARG A 246 -10.24 11.84 -26.85
C ARG A 246 -10.53 13.22 -26.24
N ARG A 247 -10.88 13.29 -24.95
CA ARG A 247 -11.10 14.54 -24.21
C ARG A 247 -9.83 15.37 -24.13
N SER A 248 -8.70 14.79 -23.69
CA SER A 248 -7.41 15.51 -23.63
C SER A 248 -6.94 15.97 -25.01
N LYS A 249 -7.16 15.18 -26.07
CA LYS A 249 -6.82 15.57 -27.45
C LYS A 249 -7.71 16.73 -27.95
N LYS A 250 -8.99 16.77 -27.56
CA LYS A 250 -9.92 17.87 -27.86
C LYS A 250 -9.56 19.13 -27.08
N ALA A 251 -9.25 19.01 -25.79
CA ALA A 251 -8.79 20.12 -24.94
C ALA A 251 -7.50 20.76 -25.46
N ARG A 252 -6.52 19.93 -25.85
CA ARG A 252 -5.26 20.39 -26.47
C ARG A 252 -5.48 21.09 -27.82
N LYS A 253 -6.49 20.66 -28.59
CA LYS A 253 -6.85 21.28 -29.87
C LYS A 253 -7.64 22.58 -29.72
N GLN A 254 -8.36 22.76 -28.61
CA GLN A 254 -9.20 23.93 -28.35
C GLN A 254 -8.48 25.10 -27.68
N ARG A 255 -7.18 24.98 -27.37
CA ARG A 255 -6.40 26.02 -26.66
C ARG A 255 -7.17 26.59 -25.45
N ALA A 256 -7.87 25.72 -24.72
CA ALA A 256 -8.66 26.13 -23.57
C ALA A 256 -7.71 26.49 -22.42
N GLY A 257 -7.31 27.76 -22.39
CA GLY A 257 -6.39 28.38 -21.44
C GLY A 257 -5.59 29.47 -22.13
N VAL A 258 -5.73 30.72 -21.69
CA VAL A 258 -5.11 31.90 -22.33
C VAL A 258 -3.57 31.88 -22.26
N ASN A 259 -2.94 31.01 -21.47
CA ASN A 259 -1.47 30.77 -21.48
C ASN A 259 -1.16 29.34 -20.98
N GLY A 260 -1.41 28.33 -21.80
CA GLY A 260 -1.40 26.92 -21.40
C GLY A 260 -0.04 26.22 -21.33
N THR A 261 0.27 25.67 -20.15
CA THR A 261 1.06 24.45 -19.88
C THR A 261 0.59 23.77 -18.58
N ARG A 262 -0.71 23.85 -18.25
CA ARG A 262 -1.21 23.20 -17.03
C ARG A 262 -1.49 21.73 -17.27
N ARG A 263 -0.91 20.88 -16.43
CA ARG A 263 -1.20 19.45 -16.31
C ARG A 263 -2.68 19.24 -15.94
N ASP A 264 -3.33 18.25 -16.55
CA ASP A 264 -4.67 17.82 -16.14
C ASP A 264 -4.63 17.37 -14.67
N PRO A 265 -5.44 17.96 -13.77
CA PRO A 265 -5.49 17.52 -12.38
C PRO A 265 -5.97 16.07 -12.31
N ASN A 266 -5.26 15.23 -11.57
CA ASN A 266 -5.68 13.86 -11.34
C ASN A 266 -7.00 13.85 -10.55
N HIS A 267 -7.83 12.81 -10.67
CA HIS A 267 -9.09 12.68 -9.93
C HIS A 267 -8.93 12.80 -8.39
N PHE A 268 -7.75 12.48 -7.87
CA PHE A 268 -7.38 12.68 -6.46
C PHE A 268 -7.35 14.17 -6.05
N GLU A 269 -6.95 15.06 -6.96
CA GLU A 269 -6.93 16.52 -6.75
C GLU A 269 -8.36 17.10 -6.77
N LEU A 270 -9.27 16.50 -7.57
CA LEU A 270 -10.69 16.87 -7.57
C LEU A 270 -11.40 16.49 -6.26
N SER A 271 -11.00 15.40 -5.60
CA SER A 271 -11.56 14.99 -4.31
C SER A 271 -11.11 15.85 -3.12
N GLN A 272 -10.01 16.60 -3.26
CA GLN A 272 -9.56 17.56 -2.24
C GLN A 272 -10.27 18.91 -2.35
N THR A 273 -10.74 19.28 -3.54
CA THR A 273 -11.43 20.57 -3.76
C THR A 273 -12.87 20.59 -3.26
N THR A 274 -13.48 19.45 -2.94
CA THR A 274 -14.89 19.39 -2.52
C THR A 274 -15.12 19.45 -1.02
N ASN A 275 -14.09 19.64 -0.18
CA ASN A 275 -14.30 19.86 1.25
C ASN A 275 -13.22 20.77 1.84
N VAL A 276 -13.40 22.10 1.75
CA VAL A 276 -13.17 23.09 2.81
C VAL A 276 -13.86 24.40 2.38
N VAL A 277 -15.13 24.59 2.70
CA VAL A 277 -15.66 25.96 2.91
C VAL A 277 -15.57 26.21 4.41
N LEU A 278 -14.43 26.74 4.85
CA LEU A 278 -14.32 27.39 6.14
C LEU A 278 -14.88 28.80 5.98
N PRO A 279 -15.87 29.24 6.79
CA PRO A 279 -16.35 30.61 6.74
C PRO A 279 -15.20 31.55 7.11
N THR A 280 -14.83 32.41 6.16
CA THR A 280 -13.76 33.39 6.31
C THR A 280 -14.19 34.46 7.31
N MET A 281 -13.54 34.46 8.48
CA MET A 281 -13.48 35.59 9.41
C MET A 281 -12.67 36.72 8.77
N ALA A 282 -13.31 37.56 7.95
CA ALA A 282 -12.74 38.82 7.47
C ALA A 282 -13.84 39.78 6.97
N ALA A 283 -14.69 40.23 7.88
CA ALA A 283 -15.54 41.42 7.67
C ALA A 283 -15.81 42.09 9.02
N ALA A 284 -14.75 42.54 9.68
CA ALA A 284 -14.84 43.38 10.87
C ALA A 284 -13.65 44.33 10.92
N LEU A 285 -13.64 45.30 10.01
CA LEU A 285 -12.94 46.58 10.18
C LEU A 285 -13.48 47.55 9.14
N GLN A 286 -13.93 48.71 9.63
CA GLN A 286 -14.45 49.89 8.93
C GLN A 286 -15.98 49.94 8.75
N THR A 287 -16.65 50.48 9.77
CA THR A 287 -17.41 51.74 9.63
C THR A 287 -17.61 52.30 11.05
N ALA A 288 -16.72 53.20 11.45
CA ALA A 288 -16.99 54.13 12.53
C ALA A 288 -17.82 55.27 11.94
N SER A 289 -19.10 55.36 12.30
CA SER A 289 -19.88 56.60 12.20
C SER A 289 -20.77 56.75 13.45
N THR A 290 -20.36 57.71 14.26
CA THR A 290 -21.05 58.45 15.34
C THR A 290 -22.54 58.16 15.61
N PRO A 291 -22.95 57.87 16.86
CA PRO A 291 -24.33 58.04 17.30
C PRO A 291 -24.54 59.44 17.92
N LYS A 292 -25.45 60.22 17.35
CA LYS A 292 -26.02 61.40 18.01
C LYS A 292 -27.12 60.96 18.99
N HIS A 293 -27.07 61.56 20.17
CA HIS A 293 -28.01 61.47 21.30
C HIS A 293 -29.51 61.38 20.95
N ARG A 294 -30.24 60.52 21.67
CA ARG A 294 -31.57 60.85 22.19
C ARG A 294 -31.77 60.22 23.58
N LEU A 295 -32.18 61.05 24.52
CA LEU A 295 -32.39 60.76 25.95
C LEU A 295 -33.59 59.80 26.19
N PRO A 296 -33.65 59.15 27.37
CA PRO A 296 -34.60 58.10 27.69
C PRO A 296 -35.93 58.66 28.22
N GLN A 297 -37.04 58.01 27.88
CA GLN A 297 -38.28 58.15 28.65
C GLN A 297 -38.51 56.90 29.49
N MET A 298 -38.45 57.10 30.81
CA MET A 298 -39.01 56.21 31.81
C MET A 298 -40.51 56.07 31.60
N ARG A 299 -41.03 54.84 31.68
CA ARG A 299 -42.37 54.59 32.21
C ARG A 299 -42.31 53.45 33.21
N PHE A 300 -42.54 53.84 34.46
CA PHE A 300 -43.07 52.98 35.51
C PHE A 300 -44.38 52.35 35.03
N ASN A 301 -44.61 51.09 35.41
CA ASN A 301 -45.87 50.67 36.00
C ASN A 301 -45.63 49.39 36.81
N ALA A 302 -46.22 49.38 37.99
CA ALA A 302 -46.09 48.38 39.03
C ALA A 302 -47.44 47.69 39.25
N ILE A 303 -47.40 46.54 39.95
CA ILE A 303 -48.51 45.91 40.71
C ILE A 303 -49.58 45.23 39.80
N ASN A 304 -50.00 43.97 39.97
CA ASN A 304 -50.10 43.02 41.09
C ASN A 304 -49.59 41.64 40.67
#